data_AF-A0A3D8UNW5-F1
#
_entry.id   AF-A0A3D8UNW5-F1
#
_cell.length_a   1.000
_cell.length_b   1.000
_cell.length_c   1.000
_cell.angle_alpha   90.00
_cell.angle_beta   90.00
_cell.angle_gamma   90.00
#
_symmetry.space_group_name_H-M   'P 1'
#
loop_
_entity.id
_entity.type
_entity.pdbx_description
1 polymer ?
#
loop_
_entity_poly.entity_id
_entity_poly.type
_entity_poly.pdbx_seq_one_letter_code
_entity_poly.pdbx_strand_id
1 'polypeptide(L)'
;MGTIVMLAGSRTLLLLALSLAIFSSPAKIYKWVDENGNTHYSDKPPKDKRIKASQQNLKNMNVIKIPRPIKTQTLSNNQCQQAVDNFTKNYSSHKKAIEKELAQGSINDMQFADKLTQLETLKDQITIKNCHKADPQLNTLLHCIAKNPNTQVCS
;
A
#
# COMPACT_ATOMS: atom_id res chain seq x y z
N MET A 1 1.32 38.97 69.61
CA MET A 1 0.98 37.84 68.71
C MET A 1 1.59 38.13 67.35
N GLY A 2 2.79 37.61 67.09
CA GLY A 2 3.57 37.93 65.89
C GLY A 2 3.52 36.80 64.86
N THR A 3 3.08 37.17 63.66
CA THR A 3 3.54 36.68 62.34
C THR A 3 3.64 35.16 62.11
N ILE A 4 2.56 34.55 61.61
CA ILE A 4 2.61 33.30 60.82
C ILE A 4 1.82 33.50 59.52
N VAL A 5 2.28 34.37 58.63
CA VAL A 5 1.77 34.43 57.24
C VAL A 5 2.89 34.85 56.30
N MET A 6 3.91 34.00 56.07
CA MET A 6 4.92 34.25 55.02
C MET A 6 5.46 32.96 54.34
N LEU A 7 4.88 31.78 54.57
CA LEU A 7 5.41 30.53 53.97
C LEU A 7 4.52 29.89 52.89
N ALA A 8 3.25 30.30 52.75
CA ALA A 8 2.31 29.68 51.80
C ALA A 8 2.47 30.19 50.34
N GLY A 9 2.90 31.44 50.14
CA GLY A 9 3.06 32.04 48.80
C GLY A 9 4.27 31.51 48.01
N SER A 10 5.32 31.06 48.70
CA SER A 10 6.56 30.57 48.06
C SER A 10 6.37 29.23 47.34
N ARG A 11 5.54 28.32 47.90
CA ARG A 11 5.29 26.98 47.31
C ARG A 11 4.43 27.04 46.05
N THR A 12 3.41 27.91 46.01
CA THR A 12 2.56 28.10 44.84
C THR A 12 3.29 28.82 43.71
N LEU A 13 4.16 29.80 44.01
CA LEU A 13 5.05 30.43 43.03
C LEU A 13 6.05 29.44 42.44
N LEU A 14 6.62 28.54 43.25
CA LEU A 14 7.54 27.50 42.77
C LEU A 14 6.84 26.50 41.83
N LEU A 15 5.63 26.07 42.18
CA LEU A 15 4.83 25.16 41.34
C LEU A 15 4.40 25.80 40.03
N LEU A 16 4.09 27.10 40.04
CA LEU A 16 3.76 27.85 38.83
C LEU A 16 5.02 28.08 37.96
N ALA A 17 6.18 28.36 38.56
CA ALA A 17 7.42 28.48 37.80
C ALA A 17 7.83 27.14 37.14
N LEU A 18 7.60 26.01 37.82
CA LEU A 18 7.91 24.68 37.28
C LEU A 18 6.98 24.27 36.13
N SER A 19 5.73 24.74 36.11
CA SER A 19 4.79 24.45 35.02
C SER A 19 5.10 25.23 33.72
N LEU A 20 5.73 26.40 33.81
CA LEU A 20 6.15 27.16 32.62
C LEU A 20 7.37 26.54 31.91
N ALA A 21 8.17 25.69 32.57
CA ALA A 21 9.37 25.08 32.00
C ALA A 21 9.11 23.91 31.03
N ILE A 22 7.86 23.46 30.89
CA ILE A 22 7.52 22.24 30.13
C ILE A 22 7.29 22.54 28.63
N PHE A 23 7.24 23.81 28.23
CA PHE A 23 6.89 24.19 26.87
C PHE A 23 8.11 24.55 26.04
N SER A 24 8.67 23.58 25.31
CA SER A 24 9.10 23.69 23.89
C SER A 24 10.27 22.77 23.52
N SER A 25 9.96 21.62 22.92
CA SER A 25 10.93 20.91 22.07
C SER A 25 10.35 20.85 20.65
N PRO A 26 10.92 21.56 19.66
CA PRO A 26 10.47 21.44 18.29
C PRO A 26 10.81 20.04 17.78
N ALA A 27 9.80 19.28 17.35
CA ALA A 27 10.00 17.96 16.75
C ALA A 27 10.80 18.11 15.45
N LYS A 28 12.06 17.63 15.46
CA LYS A 28 12.95 17.61 14.30
C LYS A 28 13.04 16.18 13.78
N ILE A 29 12.98 15.99 12.47
CA ILE A 29 13.23 14.69 11.82
C ILE A 29 14.53 14.79 11.05
N TYR A 30 15.42 13.83 11.23
CA TYR A 30 16.70 13.71 10.54
C TYR A 30 16.65 12.55 9.56
N LYS A 31 17.26 12.74 8.39
CA LYS A 31 17.45 11.72 7.36
C LYS A 31 18.94 11.54 7.09
N TRP A 32 19.39 10.29 6.96
CA TRP A 32 20.75 9.98 6.51
C TRP A 32 20.77 8.67 5.72
N VAL A 33 21.89 8.41 5.07
CA VAL A 33 22.18 7.14 4.39
C VAL A 33 23.30 6.45 5.17
N ASP A 34 23.14 5.17 5.48
CA ASP A 34 24.17 4.37 6.15
C ASP A 34 25.22 3.81 5.17
N GLU A 35 26.20 3.08 5.69
CA GLU A 35 27.29 2.48 4.89
C GLU A 35 26.78 1.47 3.86
N ASN A 36 25.62 0.87 4.11
CA ASN A 36 24.98 -0.11 3.23
C ASN A 36 24.09 0.56 2.16
N GLY A 37 24.03 1.89 2.11
CA GLY A 37 23.17 2.64 1.20
C GLY A 37 21.70 2.73 1.64
N ASN A 38 21.37 2.27 2.85
CA ASN A 38 20.00 2.33 3.35
C ASN A 38 19.69 3.72 3.90
N THR A 39 18.52 4.23 3.55
CA THR A 39 18.03 5.51 4.06
C THR A 39 17.33 5.31 5.40
N HIS A 40 17.75 6.07 6.41
CA HIS A 40 17.17 6.08 7.75
C HIS A 40 16.52 7.41 8.08
N TYR A 41 15.52 7.37 8.98
CA TYR A 41 14.86 8.55 9.53
C TYR A 41 14.75 8.42 11.06
N SER A 42 15.04 9.49 11.81
CA SER A 42 14.87 9.50 13.28
C SER A 42 14.57 10.91 13.79
N ASP A 43 13.96 10.99 14.97
CA ASP A 43 13.79 12.21 15.77
C ASP A 43 15.12 12.74 16.34
N LYS A 44 16.17 11.91 16.32
CA LYS A 44 17.51 12.23 16.80
C LYS A 44 18.54 12.11 15.67
N PRO A 45 19.62 12.90 15.69
CA PRO A 45 20.71 12.70 14.75
C PRO A 45 21.40 11.35 15.00
N PRO A 46 22.11 10.80 13.99
CA PRO A 46 22.95 9.62 14.16
C PRO A 46 23.92 9.79 15.32
N LYS A 47 24.16 8.71 16.07
CA LYS A 47 25.16 8.71 17.15
C LYS A 47 26.57 8.91 16.60
N ASP A 48 26.84 8.38 15.42
CA ASP A 48 28.10 8.59 14.71
C ASP A 48 28.08 9.96 14.00
N LYS A 49 28.95 10.87 14.47
CA LYS A 49 29.09 12.23 13.92
C LYS A 49 29.68 12.26 12.51
N ARG A 50 30.28 11.16 12.04
CA ARG A 50 30.80 11.02 10.67
C ARG A 50 29.67 10.89 9.65
N ILE A 51 28.51 10.40 10.08
CA ILE A 51 27.32 10.26 9.25
C ILE A 51 26.65 11.63 9.13
N LYS A 52 26.64 12.17 7.91
CA LYS A 52 25.98 13.44 7.62
C LYS A 52 24.46 13.23 7.59
N ALA A 53 23.77 13.78 8.58
CA ALA A 53 22.32 13.80 8.63
C ALA A 53 21.77 15.16 8.20
N SER A 54 20.71 15.14 7.39
CA SER A 54 19.97 16.33 6.99
C SER A 54 18.66 16.41 7.77
N GLN A 55 18.44 17.53 8.46
CA GLN A 55 17.13 17.82 9.06
C GLN A 55 16.10 17.99 7.94
N GLN A 56 14.94 17.35 8.07
CA GLN A 56 13.85 17.38 7.12
C GLN A 56 12.82 18.43 7.54
N ASN A 57 12.40 19.27 6.59
CA ASN A 57 11.29 20.20 6.79
C ASN A 57 9.98 19.51 6.38
N LEU A 58 9.18 19.12 7.37
CA LEU A 58 7.92 18.41 7.14
C LEU A 58 6.83 19.29 6.50
N LYS A 59 6.95 20.63 6.55
CA LYS A 59 5.90 21.55 6.07
C LYS A 59 5.80 21.59 4.54
N ASN A 60 6.85 21.18 3.84
CA ASN A 60 6.96 21.28 2.37
C ASN A 60 7.10 19.91 1.69
N MET A 61 6.85 18.80 2.40
CA MET A 61 6.87 17.49 1.77
C MET A 61 5.59 17.23 0.99
N ASN A 62 5.74 16.84 -0.26
CA ASN A 62 4.65 16.26 -1.05
C ASN A 62 4.34 14.87 -0.49
N VAL A 63 3.31 14.79 0.36
CA VAL A 63 2.79 13.50 0.82
C VAL A 63 2.04 12.88 -0.35
N ILE A 64 2.74 12.04 -1.11
CA ILE A 64 2.08 11.12 -2.04
C ILE A 64 1.12 10.31 -1.17
N LYS A 65 -0.19 10.38 -1.44
CA LYS A 65 -1.17 9.50 -0.81
C LYS A 65 -0.79 8.08 -1.22
N ILE A 66 0.02 7.42 -0.40
CA ILE A 66 0.30 6.00 -0.56
C ILE A 66 -1.07 5.33 -0.43
N PRO A 67 -1.56 4.62 -1.46
CA PRO A 67 -2.80 3.87 -1.33
C PRO A 67 -2.66 3.00 -0.10
N ARG A 68 -3.61 3.12 0.83
CA ARG A 68 -3.64 2.24 2.00
C ARG A 68 -3.56 0.81 1.47
N PRO A 69 -2.70 -0.07 2.03
CA PRO A 69 -2.68 -1.46 1.61
C PRO A 69 -4.11 -1.97 1.69
N ILE A 70 -4.70 -2.27 0.53
CA ILE A 70 -6.05 -2.82 0.47
C ILE A 70 -5.91 -4.18 1.14
N LYS A 71 -6.58 -4.37 2.28
CA LYS A 71 -6.70 -5.69 2.88
C LYS A 71 -7.57 -6.52 1.94
N THR A 72 -6.96 -7.15 0.95
CA THR A 72 -7.62 -8.09 0.06
C THR A 72 -7.94 -9.34 0.87
N GLN A 73 -9.22 -9.71 0.90
CA GLN A 73 -9.63 -10.98 1.47
C GLN A 73 -8.92 -12.10 0.70
N THR A 74 -8.32 -13.06 1.39
CA THR A 74 -7.73 -14.22 0.72
C THR A 74 -8.85 -15.14 0.25
N LEU A 75 -8.79 -15.60 -1.00
CA LEU A 75 -9.71 -16.62 -1.50
C LEU A 75 -9.49 -17.93 -0.71
N SER A 76 -10.59 -18.62 -0.40
CA SER A 76 -10.54 -20.00 0.08
C SER A 76 -10.16 -20.96 -1.06
N ASN A 77 -9.73 -22.18 -0.72
CA ASN A 77 -9.35 -23.20 -1.71
C ASN A 77 -10.50 -23.49 -2.70
N ASN A 78 -11.75 -23.55 -2.22
CA ASN A 78 -12.92 -23.76 -3.08
C ASN A 78 -13.11 -22.58 -4.05
N GLN A 79 -13.00 -21.34 -3.57
CA GLN A 79 -13.10 -20.17 -4.44
C GLN A 79 -11.97 -20.10 -5.47
N CYS A 80 -10.75 -20.52 -5.10
CA CYS A 80 -9.66 -20.66 -6.06
C CYS A 80 -9.97 -21.71 -7.13
N GLN A 81 -10.52 -22.86 -6.74
CA GLN A 81 -10.94 -23.90 -7.68
C GLN A 81 -12.04 -23.40 -8.62
N GLN A 82 -13.07 -22.76 -8.08
CA GLN A 82 -14.14 -22.15 -8.87
C GLN A 82 -13.60 -21.10 -9.84
N ALA A 83 -12.65 -20.27 -9.41
CA ALA A 83 -12.05 -19.28 -10.29
C ALA A 83 -11.31 -19.94 -11.46
N VAL A 84 -10.46 -20.93 -11.18
CA VAL A 84 -9.71 -21.67 -12.21
C VAL A 84 -10.66 -22.41 -13.16
N ASP A 85 -11.68 -23.08 -12.63
CA ASP A 85 -12.64 -23.85 -13.42
C ASP A 85 -13.50 -22.94 -14.31
N ASN A 86 -14.04 -21.85 -13.74
CA ASN A 86 -14.84 -20.88 -14.49
C ASN A 86 -14.00 -20.22 -15.58
N PHE A 87 -12.77 -19.81 -15.27
CA PHE A 87 -11.87 -19.23 -16.27
C PHE A 87 -11.56 -20.25 -17.38
N THR A 88 -11.15 -21.46 -17.03
CA THR A 88 -10.81 -22.52 -18.00
C THR A 88 -11.99 -22.85 -18.91
N LYS A 89 -13.20 -22.94 -18.35
CA LYS A 89 -14.44 -23.20 -19.11
C LYS A 89 -14.77 -22.09 -20.10
N ASN A 90 -14.46 -20.84 -19.78
CA ASN A 90 -14.76 -19.66 -20.61
C ASN A 90 -13.58 -19.20 -21.47
N TYR A 91 -12.38 -19.77 -21.32
CA TYR A 91 -11.19 -19.37 -22.06
C TYR A 91 -11.41 -19.39 -23.58
N SER A 92 -12.08 -20.42 -24.09
CA SER A 92 -12.43 -20.52 -25.51
C SER A 92 -13.44 -19.46 -25.95
N SER A 93 -14.34 -19.03 -25.06
CA SER A 93 -15.29 -17.95 -25.30
C SER A 93 -14.58 -16.60 -25.40
N HIS A 94 -13.63 -16.33 -24.49
CA HIS A 94 -12.79 -15.13 -24.55
C HIS A 94 -11.96 -15.08 -25.82
N LYS A 95 -11.32 -16.19 -26.21
CA LYS A 95 -10.58 -16.28 -27.46
C LYS A 95 -11.46 -15.98 -28.68
N LYS A 96 -12.65 -16.60 -28.76
CA LYS A 96 -13.62 -16.34 -29.84
C LYS A 96 -14.13 -14.90 -29.86
N ALA A 97 -14.27 -14.26 -28.69
CA ALA A 97 -14.65 -12.85 -28.62
C ALA A 97 -13.57 -11.95 -29.22
N ILE A 98 -12.30 -12.22 -28.94
CA ILE A 98 -11.16 -11.50 -29.54
C ILE A 98 -11.09 -11.73 -31.06
N GLU A 99 -11.28 -12.97 -31.54
CA GLU A 99 -11.37 -13.29 -32.98
C GLU A 99 -12.54 -12.55 -33.66
N LYS A 100 -13.67 -12.42 -32.96
CA LYS A 100 -14.84 -11.67 -33.45
C LYS A 100 -14.55 -10.17 -33.54
N GLU A 101 -13.85 -9.58 -32.56
CA GLU A 101 -13.45 -8.18 -32.61
C GLU A 101 -12.58 -7.88 -33.85
N LEU A 102 -11.66 -8.80 -34.20
CA LEU A 102 -10.85 -8.68 -35.40
C LEU A 102 -11.70 -8.80 -36.67
N ALA A 103 -12.57 -9.80 -36.74
CA ALA A 103 -13.46 -10.01 -37.89
C ALA A 103 -14.43 -8.84 -38.11
N GLN A 104 -14.78 -8.12 -37.05
CA GLN A 104 -15.63 -6.93 -37.09
C GLN A 104 -14.87 -5.63 -37.41
N GLY A 105 -13.54 -5.69 -37.49
CA GLY A 105 -12.69 -4.50 -37.69
C GLY A 105 -12.61 -3.59 -36.47
N SER A 106 -13.04 -4.04 -35.29
CA SER A 106 -12.97 -3.28 -34.03
C SER A 106 -11.54 -3.18 -33.50
N ILE A 107 -10.67 -4.10 -33.92
CA ILE A 107 -9.24 -4.14 -33.60
C ILE A 107 -8.43 -4.46 -34.86
N ASN A 108 -7.17 -4.05 -34.86
CA ASN A 108 -6.19 -4.45 -35.88
C ASN A 108 -5.38 -5.69 -35.45
N ASP A 109 -4.54 -6.20 -36.35
CA ASP A 109 -3.72 -7.40 -36.12
C ASP A 109 -2.78 -7.27 -34.90
N MET A 110 -2.23 -6.08 -34.65
CA MET A 110 -1.33 -5.84 -33.51
C MET A 110 -2.11 -5.90 -32.19
N GLN A 111 -3.28 -5.27 -32.14
CA GLN A 111 -4.17 -5.32 -30.97
C GLN A 111 -4.72 -6.72 -30.73
N PHE A 112 -4.99 -7.48 -31.80
CA PHE A 112 -5.39 -8.87 -31.72
C PHE A 112 -4.30 -9.73 -31.09
N ALA A 113 -3.06 -9.60 -31.55
CA ALA A 113 -1.92 -10.32 -30.98
C ALA A 113 -1.71 -9.99 -29.50
N ASP A 114 -1.75 -8.70 -29.14
CA ASP A 114 -1.60 -8.25 -27.74
C ASP A 114 -2.70 -8.82 -26.84
N LYS A 115 -3.98 -8.72 -27.24
CA LYS A 115 -5.11 -9.30 -26.50
C LYS A 115 -4.97 -10.81 -26.31
N LEU A 116 -4.52 -11.54 -27.33
CA LEU A 116 -4.28 -12.98 -27.22
C LEU A 116 -3.14 -13.29 -26.26
N THR A 117 -2.02 -12.57 -26.34
CA THR A 117 -0.89 -12.73 -25.41
C THR A 117 -1.29 -12.43 -23.97
N GLN A 118 -2.10 -11.39 -23.74
CA GLN A 118 -2.63 -11.08 -22.40
C GLN A 118 -3.54 -12.20 -21.89
N LEU A 119 -4.41 -12.75 -22.73
CA LEU A 119 -5.30 -13.86 -22.36
C LEU A 119 -4.52 -15.13 -22.02
N GLU A 120 -3.46 -15.43 -22.76
CA GLU A 120 -2.55 -16.57 -22.50
C GLU A 120 -1.75 -16.38 -21.21
N THR A 121 -1.18 -15.19 -21.03
CA THR A 121 -0.46 -14.83 -19.80
C THR A 121 -1.37 -14.94 -18.59
N LEU A 122 -2.61 -14.46 -18.72
CA LEU A 122 -3.60 -14.54 -17.65
C LEU A 122 -3.95 -15.99 -17.31
N LYS A 123 -4.04 -16.87 -18.32
CA LYS A 123 -4.25 -18.31 -18.11
C LYS A 123 -3.13 -18.93 -17.29
N ASP A 124 -1.88 -18.56 -17.55
CA ASP A 124 -0.72 -19.06 -16.79
C ASP A 124 -0.68 -18.50 -15.36
N GLN A 125 -1.24 -17.31 -15.14
CA GLN A 125 -1.36 -16.70 -13.82
C GLN A 125 -2.52 -17.29 -12.99
N ILE A 126 -3.66 -17.60 -13.62
CA ILE A 126 -4.84 -18.16 -12.96
C ILE A 126 -4.63 -19.66 -12.71
N THR A 127 -3.81 -19.94 -11.69
CA THR A 127 -3.56 -21.29 -11.18
C THR A 127 -3.83 -21.34 -9.68
N ILE A 128 -4.13 -22.53 -9.16
CA ILE A 128 -4.34 -22.75 -7.72
C ILE A 128 -3.13 -22.27 -6.90
N LYS A 129 -1.92 -22.50 -7.40
CA LYS A 129 -0.65 -22.08 -6.76
C LYS A 129 -0.57 -20.56 -6.59
N ASN A 130 -0.98 -19.82 -7.61
CA ASN A 130 -0.87 -18.36 -7.63
C ASN A 130 -2.08 -17.68 -6.98
N CYS A 131 -3.23 -18.34 -6.90
CA CYS A 131 -4.47 -17.77 -6.37
C CYS A 131 -4.33 -17.16 -4.95
N HIS A 132 -3.66 -17.89 -4.03
CA HIS A 132 -3.48 -17.42 -2.65
C HIS A 132 -2.39 -16.35 -2.50
N LYS A 133 -1.53 -16.16 -3.51
CA LYS A 133 -0.43 -15.19 -3.53
C LYS A 133 -0.64 -14.09 -4.57
N ALA A 134 -1.86 -14.00 -5.10
CA ALA A 134 -2.21 -13.03 -6.12
C ALA A 134 -2.00 -11.61 -5.59
N ASP A 135 -1.45 -10.74 -6.43
CA ASP A 135 -1.45 -9.30 -6.18
C ASP A 135 -2.91 -8.78 -6.07
N PRO A 136 -3.13 -7.54 -5.61
CA PRO A 136 -4.48 -7.02 -5.41
C PRO A 136 -5.37 -7.03 -6.67
N GLN A 137 -4.79 -6.85 -7.87
CA GLN A 137 -5.54 -6.83 -9.13
C GLN A 137 -5.97 -8.24 -9.51
N LEU A 138 -5.03 -9.19 -9.53
CA LEU A 138 -5.33 -10.60 -9.80
C LEU A 138 -6.27 -11.17 -8.73
N ASN A 139 -6.11 -10.80 -7.46
CA ASN A 139 -7.01 -11.21 -6.39
C ASN A 139 -8.45 -10.71 -6.64
N THR A 140 -8.62 -9.45 -7.03
CA THR A 140 -9.94 -8.89 -7.34
C THR A 140 -10.59 -9.60 -8.52
N LEU A 141 -9.83 -9.85 -9.58
CA LEU A 141 -10.29 -10.59 -10.75
C LEU A 141 -10.72 -12.02 -10.37
N LEU A 142 -9.90 -12.74 -9.62
CA LEU A 142 -10.22 -14.09 -9.15
C LEU A 142 -11.49 -14.15 -8.30
N HIS A 143 -11.75 -13.13 -7.46
CA HIS A 143 -12.99 -13.04 -6.71
C HIS A 143 -14.22 -12.87 -7.61
N CYS A 144 -14.10 -12.08 -8.67
CA CYS A 144 -15.18 -11.94 -9.64
C CYS A 144 -15.43 -13.27 -10.35
N ILE A 145 -14.37 -13.90 -10.86
CA ILE A 145 -14.46 -15.15 -11.63
C ILE A 145 -15.01 -16.29 -10.76
N ALA A 146 -14.61 -16.40 -9.49
CA ALA A 146 -15.14 -17.41 -8.58
C ALA A 146 -16.67 -17.30 -8.39
N LYS A 147 -17.19 -16.07 -8.35
CA LYS A 147 -18.62 -15.79 -8.14
C LYS A 147 -19.46 -15.85 -9.41
N ASN A 148 -18.83 -15.70 -10.58
CA ASN A 148 -19.52 -15.55 -11.86
C ASN A 148 -19.09 -16.66 -12.83
N PRO A 149 -19.96 -17.67 -13.07
CA PRO A 149 -19.67 -18.71 -14.06
C PRO A 149 -19.47 -18.19 -15.48
N ASN A 150 -20.09 -17.05 -15.82
CA ASN A 150 -19.76 -16.31 -17.04
C ASN A 150 -18.69 -15.27 -16.73
N THR A 151 -17.46 -15.53 -17.15
CA THR A 151 -16.31 -14.69 -16.80
C THR A 151 -16.18 -13.43 -17.67
N GLN A 152 -17.04 -13.24 -18.68
CA GLN A 152 -17.07 -12.02 -19.51
C GLN A 152 -17.46 -10.76 -18.72
N VAL A 153 -18.04 -10.91 -17.53
CA VAL A 153 -18.45 -9.79 -16.66
C VAL A 153 -17.32 -9.33 -15.73
N CYS A 154 -16.16 -9.99 -15.79
CA CYS A 154 -15.03 -9.77 -14.88
C CYS A 154 -13.87 -8.99 -15.52
N SER A 155 -14.07 -8.47 -16.73
CA SER A 155 -13.12 -7.66 -17.51
C SER A 155 -13.19 -6.18 -17.17
#